data_AF-A0A923YWF3-F1
#
_entry.id   AF-A0A923YWF3-F1
#
_cell.length_a   1.000
_cell.length_b   1.000
_cell.length_c   1.000
_cell.angle_alpha   90.00
_cell.angle_beta   90.00
_cell.angle_gamma   90.00
#
_symmetry.space_group_name_H-M   'P 1'
#
loop_
_entity.id
_entity.type
_entity.pdbx_description
1 polymer ?
#
loop_
_entity_poly.entity_id
_entity_poly.type
_entity_poly.pdbx_seq_one_letter_code
_entity_poly.pdbx_strand_id
1 'polypeptide(L)'
;SLCVHAFLEGFPINNHHELATGIAIHHFPIAIILTTFFLNAKLNVKILLVFMLTFAIMTPLGTFVAKIFPLLNQFYSEITAVVIGILFHISSTIIFESSEGHKFNIVKFTMIVLGLLFACIL
;
A
#
# COMPACT_ATOMS: atom_id res chain seq x y z
N SER A 1 -9.45 -4.78 2.69
CA SER A 1 -8.50 -4.70 1.56
C SER A 1 -7.15 -4.16 2.02
N LEU A 2 -7.03 -2.88 2.44
CA LEU A 2 -5.75 -2.28 2.86
C LEU A 2 -4.98 -3.04 3.95
N CYS A 3 -5.66 -3.54 5.00
CA CYS A 3 -4.98 -4.32 6.05
C CYS A 3 -4.39 -5.64 5.53
N VAL A 4 -5.05 -6.27 4.55
CA VAL A 4 -4.55 -7.51 3.90
C VAL A 4 -3.34 -7.17 3.04
N HIS A 5 -3.39 -6.06 2.32
CA HIS A 5 -2.27 -5.55 1.55
C HIS A 5 -1.04 -5.26 2.45
N ALA A 6 -1.19 -4.47 3.51
CA ALA A 6 -0.11 -4.20 4.47
C ALA A 6 0.44 -5.46 5.15
N PHE A 7 -0.42 -6.45 5.42
CA PHE A 7 0.00 -7.75 5.97
C PHE A 7 0.87 -8.53 4.97
N LEU A 8 0.44 -8.65 3.72
CA LEU A 8 1.18 -9.38 2.69
C LEU A 8 2.48 -8.67 2.27
N GLU A 9 2.52 -7.34 2.34
CA GLU A 9 3.75 -6.56 2.19
C GLU A 9 4.78 -6.81 3.30
N GLY A 10 4.34 -7.29 4.46
CA GLY A 10 5.24 -7.66 5.55
C GLY A 10 6.11 -8.88 5.23
N PHE A 11 5.71 -9.72 4.28
CA PHE A 11 6.40 -10.99 3.97
C PHE A 11 7.79 -10.77 3.33
N PRO A 12 7.94 -9.89 2.32
CA PRO A 12 9.23 -9.69 1.65
C PRO A 12 10.31 -8.95 2.47
N ILE A 13 9.96 -8.39 3.63
CA ILE A 13 10.86 -7.57 4.46
C ILE A 13 12.11 -8.32 4.93
N ASN A 14 12.02 -9.62 5.19
CA ASN A 14 13.12 -10.36 5.84
C ASN A 14 14.36 -10.55 4.95
N ASN A 15 14.22 -10.43 3.62
CA ASN A 15 15.32 -10.73 2.68
C ASN A 15 16.09 -9.49 2.22
N HIS A 16 15.56 -8.28 2.38
CA HIS A 16 16.19 -7.04 1.91
C HIS A 16 15.92 -5.87 2.85
N HIS A 17 16.95 -5.39 3.56
CA HIS A 17 16.83 -4.23 4.45
C HIS A 17 16.37 -2.94 3.74
N GLU A 18 16.71 -2.77 2.46
CA GLU A 18 16.26 -1.64 1.63
C GLU A 18 14.77 -1.71 1.27
N LEU A 19 14.18 -2.92 1.26
CA LEU A 19 12.73 -3.06 1.10
C LEU A 19 11.99 -2.57 2.34
N ALA A 20 12.54 -2.75 3.54
CA ALA A 20 11.93 -2.26 4.77
C ALA A 20 11.84 -0.73 4.80
N THR A 21 12.87 -0.02 4.32
CA THR A 21 12.86 1.44 4.24
C THR A 21 11.90 1.95 3.16
N GLY A 22 11.85 1.31 1.99
CA GLY A 22 10.85 1.59 0.95
C GLY A 22 9.41 1.36 1.43
N ILE A 23 9.18 0.31 2.21
CA ILE A 23 7.88 0.00 2.81
C ILE A 23 7.46 1.09 3.81
N ALA A 24 8.39 1.55 4.65
CA ALA A 24 8.11 2.62 5.59
C ALA A 24 7.73 3.94 4.90
N ILE A 25 8.42 4.30 3.81
CA ILE A 25 8.18 5.56 3.09
C ILE A 25 6.81 5.56 2.40
N HIS A 26 6.43 4.47 1.73
CA HIS A 26 5.15 4.46 1.00
C HIS A 26 3.92 4.28 1.91
N HIS A 27 4.09 3.74 3.12
CA HIS A 27 3.02 3.67 4.11
C HIS A 27 2.58 5.05 4.63
N PHE A 28 3.46 6.06 4.56
CA PHE A 28 3.15 7.41 5.02
C PHE A 28 2.04 8.10 4.20
N PRO A 29 2.11 8.15 2.84
CA PRO A 29 1.00 8.61 2.01
C PRO A 29 -0.31 7.87 2.26
N ILE A 30 -0.27 6.53 2.39
CA ILE A 30 -1.45 5.70 2.61
C ILE A 30 -2.12 6.05 3.94
N ALA A 31 -1.33 6.22 5.00
CA ALA A 31 -1.82 6.60 6.31
C ALA A 31 -2.52 7.97 6.30
N ILE A 32 -1.99 8.94 5.55
CA ILE A 32 -2.61 10.26 5.36
C ILE A 32 -3.96 10.11 4.66
N ILE A 33 -4.00 9.45 3.50
CA ILE A 33 -5.23 9.27 2.71
C ILE A 33 -6.31 8.57 3.53
N LEU A 34 -5.95 7.51 4.23
CA LEU A 34 -6.88 6.71 5.04
C LEU A 34 -7.44 7.52 6.22
N THR A 35 -6.59 8.29 6.90
CA THR A 35 -7.01 9.18 7.98
C THR A 35 -7.96 10.26 7.47
N THR A 36 -7.62 10.93 6.36
CA THR A 36 -8.48 11.94 5.73
C THR A 36 -9.81 11.34 5.26
N PHE A 37 -9.81 10.13 4.71
CA PHE A 37 -11.02 9.42 4.30
C PHE A 37 -11.95 9.16 5.48
N PHE A 38 -11.43 8.65 6.60
CA PHE A 38 -12.25 8.38 7.78
C PHE A 38 -12.77 9.65 8.46
N LEU A 39 -11.99 10.73 8.46
CA LEU A 39 -12.45 12.05 8.94
C LEU A 39 -13.59 12.58 8.06
N ASN A 40 -13.48 12.49 6.74
CA ASN A 40 -14.55 12.86 5.81
C ASN A 40 -15.80 12.00 5.96
N ALA A 41 -15.63 10.72 6.30
CA ALA A 41 -16.73 9.80 6.61
C ALA A 41 -17.38 10.06 7.99
N LYS A 42 -16.95 11.09 8.74
CA LYS A 42 -17.46 11.47 10.08
C LYS A 42 -17.44 10.31 11.08
N LEU A 43 -16.47 9.41 10.97
CA LEU A 43 -16.31 8.32 11.92
C LEU A 43 -15.82 8.83 13.28
N ASN A 44 -16.19 8.11 14.33
CA ASN A 44 -15.72 8.41 15.68
C ASN A 44 -14.19 8.27 15.74
N VAL A 45 -13.52 9.26 16.32
CA VAL A 45 -12.05 9.30 16.48
C VAL A 45 -11.52 8.03 17.16
N LYS A 46 -12.28 7.43 18.08
CA LYS A 46 -11.91 6.15 18.71
C LYS A 46 -11.81 5.01 17.70
N ILE A 47 -12.74 4.93 16.75
CA ILE A 47 -12.75 3.91 15.70
C ILE A 47 -11.60 4.14 14.73
N LEU A 48 -11.35 5.39 14.36
CA LEU A 48 -10.20 5.77 13.54
C LEU A 48 -8.89 5.30 14.19
N LEU A 49 -8.70 5.58 15.48
CA LEU A 49 -7.48 5.21 16.20
C LEU A 49 -7.30 3.69 16.26
N VAL A 50 -8.36 2.94 16.58
CA VAL A 50 -8.31 1.46 16.57
C VAL A 50 -7.96 0.92 15.18
N PHE A 51 -8.53 1.50 14.13
CA PHE A 51 -8.26 1.07 12.76
C PHE A 51 -6.81 1.35 12.35
N MET A 52 -6.30 2.55 12.65
CA MET A 52 -4.93 2.93 12.34
C MET A 52 -3.91 2.09 13.12
N LEU A 53 -4.19 1.77 14.38
CA LEU A 53 -3.35 0.87 15.18
C LEU A 53 -3.34 -0.54 14.59
N THR A 54 -4.52 -1.04 14.20
CA THR A 54 -4.65 -2.34 13.53
C THR A 54 -3.84 -2.36 12.24
N PHE A 55 -3.96 -1.31 11.42
CA PHE A 55 -3.22 -1.16 10.17
C PHE A 55 -1.69 -1.15 10.39
N ALA A 56 -1.21 -0.41 11.39
CA ALA A 56 0.22 -0.35 11.72
C ALA A 56 0.80 -1.70 12.17
N ILE A 57 0.01 -2.55 12.82
CA ILE A 57 0.44 -3.87 13.29
C ILE A 57 0.45 -4.92 12.16
N MET A 58 -0.28 -4.71 11.08
CA MET A 58 -0.38 -5.72 10.00
C MET A 58 0.96 -6.01 9.34
N THR A 59 1.78 -5.00 9.07
CA THR A 59 3.11 -5.17 8.45
C THR A 59 4.07 -6.01 9.31
N PRO A 60 4.32 -5.68 10.61
CA PRO A 60 5.18 -6.52 11.45
C PRO A 60 4.57 -7.91 11.72
N LEU A 61 3.23 -8.03 11.78
CA LEU A 61 2.57 -9.33 11.86
C LEU A 61 2.88 -10.18 10.61
N GLY A 62 2.85 -9.58 9.42
CA GLY A 62 3.19 -10.25 8.18
C GLY A 62 4.64 -10.74 8.15
N THR A 63 5.58 -9.89 8.57
CA THR A 63 7.00 -10.25 8.67
C THR A 63 7.21 -11.39 9.67
N PHE A 64 6.50 -11.37 10.79
CA PHE A 64 6.56 -12.44 11.78
C PHE A 64 6.03 -13.77 11.24
N VAL A 65 4.90 -13.77 10.53
CA VAL A 65 4.33 -14.96 9.90
C VAL A 65 5.28 -15.53 8.85
N ALA A 66 5.85 -14.69 7.99
CA ALA A 66 6.82 -15.12 6.98
C ALA A 66 8.08 -15.75 7.60
N LYS A 67 8.51 -15.28 8.78
CA LYS A 67 9.63 -15.86 9.52
C LYS A 67 9.32 -17.25 10.10
N ILE A 68 8.10 -17.47 10.60
CA ILE A 68 7.69 -18.76 11.19
C ILE A 68 7.50 -19.83 10.12
N PHE A 69 6.98 -19.45 8.96
CA PHE A 69 6.62 -20.39 7.90
C PHE A 69 7.52 -20.19 6.67
N PRO A 70 8.71 -20.82 6.64
CA PRO A 70 9.65 -20.69 5.52
C PRO A 70 9.10 -21.23 4.19
N LEU A 71 8.02 -22.03 4.21
CA LEU A 71 7.30 -22.46 3.00
C LEU A 71 6.74 -21.26 2.20
N LEU A 72 6.41 -20.14 2.86
CA LEU A 72 5.93 -18.94 2.17
C LEU A 72 7.02 -18.24 1.35
N ASN A 73 8.30 -18.47 1.67
CA ASN A 73 9.39 -17.97 0.83
C ASN A 73 9.42 -18.65 -0.55
N GLN A 74 8.89 -19.87 -0.68
CA GLN A 74 8.78 -20.53 -1.99
C GLN A 74 7.73 -19.86 -2.87
N PHE A 75 6.68 -19.32 -2.27
CA PHE A 75 5.59 -18.60 -2.96
C PHE A 75 5.79 -17.08 -2.95
N TYR A 76 7.01 -16.62 -2.68
CA TYR A 76 7.33 -15.20 -2.58
C TYR A 76 6.87 -14.44 -3.82
N SER A 77 7.20 -14.95 -5.01
CA SER A 77 6.90 -14.27 -6.27
C SER A 77 5.41 -14.14 -6.53
N GLU A 78 4.65 -15.17 -6.19
CA GLU A 78 3.20 -15.24 -6.34
C GLU A 78 2.51 -14.28 -5.36
N ILE A 79 2.96 -14.26 -4.11
CA ILE A 79 2.43 -13.36 -3.08
C ILE A 79 2.73 -11.90 -3.47
N THR A 80 3.96 -11.59 -3.89
CA THR A 80 4.33 -10.26 -4.37
C THR A 80 3.52 -9.86 -5.61
N ALA A 81 3.28 -10.79 -6.55
CA ALA A 81 2.45 -10.51 -7.73
C ALA A 81 1.00 -10.15 -7.35
N VAL A 82 0.41 -10.85 -6.38
CA VAL A 82 -0.93 -10.53 -5.86
C VAL A 82 -0.93 -9.15 -5.18
N VAL A 83 0.07 -8.85 -4.35
CA VAL A 83 0.19 -7.56 -3.67
C VAL A 83 0.28 -6.41 -4.67
N ILE A 84 1.15 -6.53 -5.67
CA ILE A 84 1.31 -5.54 -6.74
C ILE A 84 0.01 -5.41 -7.55
N GLY A 85 -0.67 -6.51 -7.86
CA GLY A 85 -1.95 -6.50 -8.55
C GLY A 85 -3.06 -5.76 -7.78
N ILE A 86 -3.14 -5.98 -6.46
CA ILE A 86 -4.08 -5.25 -5.59
C ILE A 86 -3.75 -3.75 -5.59
N LEU A 87 -2.46 -3.39 -5.50
CA LEU A 87 -2.01 -2.00 -5.52
C LEU A 87 -2.38 -1.33 -6.85
N PHE A 88 -2.07 -1.96 -7.99
CA PHE A 88 -2.45 -1.42 -9.30
C PHE A 88 -3.96 -1.29 -9.46
N HIS A 89 -4.74 -2.26 -8.98
CA HIS A 89 -6.21 -2.19 -9.04
C HIS A 89 -6.74 -1.00 -8.23
N ILE A 90 -6.31 -0.83 -6.98
CA ILE A 90 -6.72 0.27 -6.11
C ILE A 90 -6.24 1.62 -6.68
N SER A 91 -5.01 1.72 -7.17
CA SER A 91 -4.51 2.95 -7.78
C SER A 91 -5.29 3.33 -9.04
N SER A 92 -5.59 2.36 -9.92
CA SER A 92 -6.32 2.63 -11.15
C SER A 92 -7.74 3.14 -10.88
N THR A 93 -8.45 2.55 -9.93
CA THR A 93 -9.78 2.99 -9.52
C THR A 93 -9.74 4.38 -8.88
N ILE A 94 -8.81 4.66 -7.96
CA ILE A 94 -8.68 5.99 -7.33
C ILE A 94 -8.33 7.07 -8.37
N ILE A 95 -7.42 6.79 -9.30
CA ILE A 95 -6.90 7.81 -10.22
C ILE A 95 -7.87 8.09 -11.37
N PHE A 96 -8.42 7.05 -11.98
CA PHE A 96 -9.21 7.14 -13.21
C PHE A 96 -10.72 7.22 -12.96
N GLU A 97 -11.23 6.61 -11.89
CA GLU A 97 -12.66 6.59 -11.60
C GLU A 97 -13.12 7.79 -10.75
N SER A 98 -12.23 8.38 -9.94
CA SER A 98 -12.50 9.64 -9.21
C SER A 98 -12.62 10.89 -10.12
N SER A 99 -12.69 10.73 -11.44
CA SER A 99 -12.86 11.83 -12.40
C SER A 99 -14.35 12.05 -12.70
N GLU A 100 -15.03 12.89 -11.92
CA GLU A 100 -16.35 13.37 -12.33
C GLU A 100 -16.26 14.11 -13.67
N GLY A 101 -16.98 13.62 -14.70
CA GLY A 101 -17.17 14.33 -15.97
C GLY A 101 -16.38 13.83 -17.20
N HIS A 102 -15.91 12.58 -17.23
CA HIS A 102 -15.38 11.91 -18.45
C HIS A 102 -14.38 12.73 -19.30
N LYS A 103 -13.47 13.49 -18.69
CA LYS A 103 -12.31 14.07 -19.39
C LYS A 103 -11.04 13.43 -18.87
N PHE A 104 -10.36 12.69 -19.74
CA PHE A 104 -9.07 12.08 -19.45
C PHE A 104 -8.09 13.15 -18.96
N ASN A 105 -7.70 13.08 -17.69
CA ASN A 105 -6.87 14.11 -17.07
C ASN A 105 -5.38 13.81 -17.37
N ILE A 106 -4.89 14.37 -18.48
CA ILE A 106 -3.50 14.26 -18.93
C ILE A 106 -2.50 14.67 -17.84
N VAL A 107 -2.86 15.62 -16.96
CA VAL A 107 -1.99 16.07 -15.86
C VAL A 107 -1.75 14.95 -14.83
N LYS A 108 -2.78 14.15 -14.51
CA LYS A 108 -2.61 12.99 -13.62
C LYS A 108 -1.70 11.94 -14.26
N PHE A 109 -1.86 11.71 -15.56
CA PHE A 109 -1.05 10.74 -16.30
C PHE A 109 0.42 11.17 -16.39
N THR A 110 0.72 12.42 -16.72
CA THR A 110 2.11 12.91 -16.78
C THR A 110 2.81 12.90 -15.43
N MET A 111 2.09 13.13 -14.32
CA MET A 111 2.69 13.01 -12.98
C MET A 111 3.07 11.57 -12.63
N ILE A 112 2.31 10.56 -13.08
CA ILE A 112 2.68 9.14 -12.92
C ILE A 112 3.95 8.84 -13.72
N VAL A 113 4.03 9.29 -14.97
CA VAL A 113 5.22 9.09 -15.83
C VAL A 113 6.45 9.76 -15.22
N LEU A 114 6.32 10.97 -14.69
CA LEU A 114 7.40 11.67 -13.98
C LEU A 114 7.86 10.89 -12.75
N GLY A 115 6.93 10.39 -11.93
CA GLY A 115 7.26 9.54 -10.78
C GLY A 115 8.02 8.28 -11.18
N LEU A 116 7.62 7.64 -12.28
CA LEU A 116 8.32 6.47 -12.83
C LEU A 116 9.75 6.81 -13.26
N LEU A 117 9.95 7.93 -13.94
CA LEU A 117 11.28 8.40 -14.37
C LEU A 117 12.20 8.70 -13.18
N PHE A 118 11.66 9.34 -12.14
CA PHE A 118 12.41 9.59 -10.90
C PHE A 118 12.81 8.29 -10.20
N ALA A 119 11.91 7.30 -10.15
CA ALA A 119 12.22 6.00 -9.57
C ALA A 119 13.27 5.21 -10.37
N CYS A 120 13.35 5.41 -11.70
CA CYS A 120 14.41 4.79 -12.51
C CYS A 120 15.78 5.44 -12.34
N ILE A 121 15.84 6.69 -11.88
CA ILE A 121 17.07 7.45 -11.68
C ILE A 121 17.68 7.22 -10.28
N LEU A 122 16.83 6.95 -9.29
CA LEU A 122 17.22 6.65 -7.91
C LEU A 122 17.69 5.19 -7.77
#